data_AF-A0A812YK00-F1
#
_entry.id   AF-A0A812YK00-F1
#
_cell.length_a   1.000
_cell.length_b   1.000
_cell.length_c   1.000
_cell.angle_alpha   90.00
_cell.angle_beta   90.00
_cell.angle_gamma   90.00
#
_symmetry.space_group_name_H-M   'P 1'
#
loop_
_entity.id
_entity.type
_entity.pdbx_description
1 polymer ?
#
loop_
_entity_poly.entity_id
_entity_poly.type
_entity_poly.pdbx_seq_one_letter_code
_entity_poly.pdbx_strand_id
1 'polypeptide(L)'
;YTPPKLWPAELAQSYFGNRTSFGILRDPLERLVSQFRGSFRFQHAELGCDVNRGVKMMMQNYLAALAAGNPFVENCNYLPQAEFFDAPFGAQQAIDNRLFPLSMNKFFAAHDSPDLHIATDEISHVAGCDEVWAAELDEEAKSLVRQVYQRDYDLICREFGHCNFGEATCLRGVPGMCPEHLFQWHEEAKMYMPRGS
;
A
#
# COMPACT_ATOMS: atom_id res chain seq x y z
N TYR A 1 2.95 13.11 -2.33
CA TYR A 1 2.20 13.31 -1.06
C TYR A 1 3.21 13.57 0.05
N THR A 2 2.98 14.57 0.90
CA THR A 2 3.88 14.90 2.03
C THR A 2 3.13 14.68 3.34
N PRO A 3 3.71 14.00 4.34
CA PRO A 3 3.08 13.82 5.66
C PRO A 3 2.56 15.14 6.25
N PRO A 4 1.29 15.21 6.72
CA PRO A 4 0.70 16.46 7.20
C PRO A 4 1.50 17.15 8.32
N LYS A 5 2.14 16.38 9.20
CA LYS A 5 3.00 16.91 10.28
C LYS A 5 4.20 17.73 9.80
N LEU A 6 4.58 17.62 8.53
CA LEU A 6 5.70 18.36 7.92
C LEU A 6 5.25 19.64 7.21
N TRP A 7 3.94 19.91 7.15
CA TRP A 7 3.41 21.11 6.50
C TRP A 7 3.57 22.32 7.43
N PRO A 8 3.72 23.54 6.87
CA PRO A 8 3.60 24.76 7.66
C PRO A 8 2.26 24.77 8.41
N ALA A 9 2.29 25.07 9.72
CA ALA A 9 1.14 24.90 10.60
C ALA A 9 -0.12 25.66 10.12
N GLU A 10 0.04 26.89 9.63
CA GLU A 10 -1.08 27.70 9.10
C GLU A 10 -1.71 27.07 7.86
N LEU A 11 -0.88 26.50 6.98
CA LEU A 11 -1.35 25.82 5.78
C LEU A 11 -2.04 24.50 6.15
N ALA A 12 -1.45 23.71 7.04
CA ALA A 12 -2.03 22.47 7.52
C ALA A 12 -3.39 22.71 8.20
N GLN A 13 -3.48 23.76 9.04
CA GLN A 13 -4.71 24.14 9.72
C GLN A 13 -5.80 24.56 8.72
N SER A 14 -5.47 25.38 7.72
CA SER A 14 -6.45 25.82 6.73
C SER A 14 -6.95 24.68 5.83
N TYR A 15 -6.10 23.69 5.56
CA TYR A 15 -6.43 22.57 4.68
C TYR A 15 -7.13 21.41 5.42
N PHE A 16 -6.63 21.02 6.59
CA PHE A 16 -7.08 19.83 7.34
C PHE A 16 -7.88 20.15 8.60
N GLY A 17 -7.76 21.36 9.17
CA GLY A 17 -8.11 21.63 10.57
C GLY A 17 -9.53 21.21 11.00
N ASN A 18 -10.54 21.52 10.18
CA ASN A 18 -11.95 21.17 10.46
C ASN A 18 -12.47 20.05 9.56
N ARG A 19 -11.59 19.33 8.86
CA ARG A 19 -11.97 18.27 7.91
C ARG A 19 -11.58 16.91 8.47
N THR A 20 -12.40 15.91 8.18
CA THR A 20 -12.03 14.52 8.40
C THR A 20 -11.08 14.08 7.30
N SER A 21 -9.81 13.89 7.66
CA SER A 21 -8.80 13.32 6.78
C SER A 21 -8.84 11.80 6.86
N PHE A 22 -8.56 11.13 5.75
CA PHE A 22 -8.41 9.69 5.70
C PHE A 22 -7.11 9.31 5.01
N GLY A 23 -6.63 8.10 5.29
CA GLY A 23 -5.48 7.48 4.65
C GLY A 23 -5.81 6.06 4.25
N ILE A 24 -5.35 5.65 3.06
CA ILE A 24 -5.43 4.25 2.64
C ILE A 24 -4.21 3.53 3.21
N LEU A 25 -4.45 2.46 3.95
CA LEU A 25 -3.42 1.61 4.52
C LEU A 25 -3.33 0.32 3.73
N ARG A 26 -2.15 0.09 3.19
CA ARG A 26 -1.79 -1.06 2.36
C ARG A 26 -0.77 -1.92 3.07
N ASP A 27 -0.91 -3.23 2.92
CA ASP A 27 0.08 -4.19 3.42
C ASP A 27 1.49 -3.81 2.90
N PRO A 28 2.51 -3.68 3.78
CA PRO A 28 3.84 -3.23 3.37
C PRO A 28 4.50 -4.08 2.26
N LEU A 29 4.32 -5.40 2.27
CA LEU A 29 4.90 -6.26 1.22
C LEU A 29 4.20 -6.01 -0.11
N GLU A 30 2.86 -6.02 -0.11
CA GLU A 30 2.05 -5.83 -1.30
C GLU A 30 2.25 -4.42 -1.90
N ARG A 31 2.40 -3.40 -1.04
CA ARG A 31 2.78 -2.03 -1.43
C ARG A 31 4.10 -2.01 -2.19
N LEU A 32 5.14 -2.68 -1.69
CA LEU A 32 6.46 -2.66 -2.31
C LEU A 32 6.50 -3.45 -3.62
N VAL A 33 5.81 -4.59 -3.69
CA VAL A 33 5.62 -5.31 -4.97
C VAL A 33 4.95 -4.40 -6.01
N SER A 34 3.93 -3.66 -5.60
CA SER A 34 3.23 -2.75 -6.51
C SER A 34 4.07 -1.55 -6.95
N GLN A 35 4.87 -0.98 -6.04
CA GLN A 35 5.83 0.07 -6.39
C GLN A 35 6.93 -0.45 -7.32
N PHE A 36 7.38 -1.69 -7.11
CA PHE A 36 8.30 -2.35 -8.02
C PHE A 36 7.71 -2.46 -9.43
N ARG A 37 6.49 -3.01 -9.54
CA ARG A 37 5.75 -3.18 -10.81
C ARG A 37 5.46 -1.85 -11.51
N GLY A 38 5.11 -0.81 -10.75
CA GLY A 38 4.65 0.47 -11.29
C GLY A 38 5.75 1.44 -11.69
N SER A 39 6.89 1.45 -10.99
CA SER A 39 7.94 2.45 -11.24
C SER A 39 9.35 1.90 -11.16
N PHE A 40 9.70 1.16 -10.10
CA PHE A 40 11.10 0.82 -9.81
C PHE A 40 11.73 -0.03 -10.92
N ARG A 41 11.00 -1.02 -11.45
CA ARG A 41 11.51 -1.88 -12.54
C ARG A 41 11.83 -1.13 -13.83
N PHE A 42 11.20 0.02 -14.06
CA PHE A 42 11.45 0.83 -15.26
C PHE A 42 12.70 1.70 -15.10
N GLN A 43 13.09 2.01 -13.86
CA GLN A 43 14.36 2.67 -13.52
C GLN A 43 15.52 1.65 -13.47
N HIS A 44 15.20 0.37 -13.24
CA HIS A 44 16.12 -0.75 -13.11
C HIS A 44 15.75 -1.88 -14.07
N ALA A 45 15.88 -1.63 -15.38
CA ALA A 45 15.45 -2.55 -16.42
C ALA A 45 16.13 -3.93 -16.34
N GLU A 46 17.32 -4.00 -15.77
CA GLU A 46 18.07 -5.24 -15.51
C GLU A 46 17.35 -6.23 -14.57
N LEU A 47 16.36 -5.76 -13.80
CA LEU A 47 15.60 -6.60 -12.89
C LEU A 47 14.45 -7.35 -13.58
N GLY A 48 13.95 -6.90 -14.73
CA GLY A 48 12.79 -7.51 -15.39
C GLY A 48 11.58 -7.66 -14.44
N CYS A 49 11.18 -8.90 -14.15
CA CYS A 49 10.15 -9.25 -13.15
C CYS A 49 10.72 -9.91 -11.88
N ASP A 50 12.01 -9.75 -11.58
CA ASP A 50 12.62 -10.21 -10.32
C ASP A 50 12.24 -9.28 -9.16
N VAL A 51 10.99 -9.43 -8.70
CA VAL A 51 10.41 -8.65 -7.60
C VAL A 51 11.21 -8.82 -6.32
N ASN A 52 11.70 -10.03 -6.03
CA ASN A 52 12.42 -10.30 -4.79
C ASN A 52 13.73 -9.50 -4.72
N ARG A 53 14.55 -9.56 -5.77
CA ARG A 53 15.78 -8.75 -5.85
C ARG A 53 15.47 -7.25 -5.86
N GLY A 54 14.42 -6.84 -6.57
CA GLY A 54 13.99 -5.44 -6.61
C GLY A 54 13.58 -4.89 -5.25
N VAL A 55 12.74 -5.60 -4.51
CA VAL A 55 12.30 -5.21 -3.17
C VAL A 55 13.47 -5.15 -2.19
N LYS A 56 14.41 -6.11 -2.23
CA LYS A 56 15.65 -6.02 -1.42
C LYS A 56 16.43 -4.75 -1.74
N MET A 57 16.64 -4.45 -3.02
CA MET A 57 17.35 -3.24 -3.45
C MET A 57 16.64 -1.96 -3.00
N MET A 58 15.31 -1.89 -3.12
CA MET A 58 14.49 -0.77 -2.62
C MET A 58 14.71 -0.56 -1.11
N MET A 59 14.68 -1.63 -0.31
CA MET A 59 14.87 -1.53 1.15
C MET A 59 16.29 -1.19 1.55
N GLN A 60 17.29 -1.74 0.87
CA GLN A 60 18.69 -1.41 1.10
C GLN A 60 18.98 0.06 0.77
N ASN A 61 18.44 0.58 -0.34
CA ASN A 61 18.54 1.99 -0.70
C ASN A 61 17.87 2.88 0.35
N TYR A 62 16.69 2.49 0.85
CA TYR A 62 16.00 3.21 1.92
C TYR A 62 16.83 3.26 3.21
N LEU A 63 17.36 2.11 3.66
CA LEU A 63 18.17 2.02 4.87
C LEU A 63 19.46 2.85 4.75
N ALA A 64 20.11 2.85 3.58
CA ALA A 64 21.27 3.69 3.31
C ALA A 64 20.93 5.19 3.37
N ALA A 65 19.80 5.60 2.79
CA ALA A 65 19.34 6.98 2.84
C ALA A 65 18.99 7.42 4.28
N LEU A 66 18.35 6.53 5.04
CA LEU A 66 18.04 6.77 6.46
C LEU A 66 19.32 6.94 7.28
N ALA A 67 20.33 6.10 7.06
CA ALA A 67 21.64 6.23 7.71
C ALA A 67 22.35 7.54 7.36
N ALA A 68 22.07 8.10 6.19
CA ALA A 68 22.53 9.43 5.77
C ALA A 68 21.65 10.59 6.28
N GLY A 69 20.62 10.33 7.10
CA GLY A 69 19.71 11.34 7.63
C GLY A 69 18.64 11.81 6.63
N ASN A 70 18.43 11.08 5.53
CA ASN A 70 17.41 11.38 4.52
C ASN A 70 16.33 10.28 4.49
N PRO A 71 15.22 10.43 5.25
CA PRO A 71 14.14 9.44 5.25
C PRO A 71 13.31 9.45 3.96
N PHE A 72 13.46 10.46 3.11
CA PHE A 72 12.69 10.61 1.88
C PHE A 72 13.32 9.85 0.72
N VAL A 73 14.53 9.31 0.85
CA VAL A 73 15.25 8.67 -0.28
C VAL A 73 15.25 9.60 -1.50
N GLU A 74 14.53 9.25 -2.58
CA GLU A 74 14.29 10.10 -3.76
C GLU A 74 13.02 10.95 -3.65
N ASN A 75 12.00 10.45 -2.94
CA ASN A 75 10.70 11.10 -2.77
C ASN A 75 9.89 10.44 -1.63
N CYS A 76 8.75 11.02 -1.28
CA CYS A 76 7.92 10.52 -0.19
C CYS A 76 7.25 9.15 -0.43
N ASN A 77 7.44 8.49 -1.59
CA ASN A 77 6.76 7.22 -1.89
C ASN A 77 7.23 6.05 -1.03
N TYR A 78 8.42 6.12 -0.45
CA TYR A 78 8.97 5.07 0.43
C TYR A 78 8.80 5.35 1.91
N LEU A 79 8.21 6.49 2.28
CA LEU A 79 7.93 6.75 3.70
C LEU A 79 6.94 5.70 4.24
N PRO A 80 7.12 5.22 5.48
CA PRO A 80 6.09 4.48 6.18
C PRO A 80 4.75 5.22 6.14
N GLN A 81 3.66 4.51 5.86
CA GLN A 81 2.30 5.08 5.84
C GLN A 81 1.94 5.69 7.19
N ALA A 82 2.45 5.13 8.29
CA ALA A 82 2.26 5.68 9.64
C ALA A 82 2.67 7.15 9.75
N GLU A 83 3.65 7.62 8.97
CA GLU A 83 4.06 9.03 8.94
C GLU A 83 2.90 9.98 8.55
N PHE A 84 1.95 9.50 7.74
CA PHE A 84 0.78 10.26 7.29
C PHE A 84 -0.38 10.25 8.31
N PHE A 85 -0.30 9.40 9.34
CA PHE A 85 -1.26 9.32 10.44
C PHE A 85 -0.79 10.05 11.70
N ASP A 86 0.49 10.38 11.78
CA ASP A 86 1.06 11.08 12.93
C ASP A 86 0.50 12.50 13.09
N ALA A 87 0.37 12.92 14.35
CA ALA A 87 0.01 14.28 14.69
C ALA A 87 1.15 15.28 14.40
N PRO A 88 0.83 16.57 14.17
CA PRO A 88 -0.52 17.12 14.00
C PRO A 88 -1.08 16.88 12.58
N PHE A 89 -2.41 16.89 12.45
CA PHE A 89 -3.15 16.81 11.17
C PHE A 89 -3.04 15.50 10.37
N GLY A 90 -2.51 14.44 10.97
CA GLY A 90 -2.53 13.10 10.36
C GLY A 90 -3.92 12.62 9.99
N ALA A 91 -3.98 11.60 9.13
CA ALA A 91 -5.22 10.91 8.79
C ALA A 91 -5.94 10.42 10.05
N GLN A 92 -7.23 10.73 10.15
CA GLN A 92 -8.09 10.36 11.29
C GLN A 92 -8.82 9.04 11.06
N GLN A 93 -9.01 8.66 9.80
CA GLN A 93 -9.64 7.41 9.42
C GLN A 93 -8.74 6.60 8.50
N ALA A 94 -8.66 5.30 8.78
CA ALA A 94 -7.90 4.35 7.98
C ALA A 94 -8.84 3.57 7.05
N ILE A 95 -8.47 3.47 5.78
CA ILE A 95 -9.17 2.69 4.77
C ILE A 95 -8.35 1.45 4.45
N ASP A 96 -8.94 0.28 4.62
CA ASP A 96 -8.27 -1.00 4.40
C ASP A 96 -8.11 -1.28 2.91
N ASN A 97 -6.88 -1.17 2.40
CA ASN A 97 -6.63 -1.44 0.99
C ASN A 97 -6.87 -2.90 0.61
N ARG A 98 -6.74 -3.87 1.53
CA ARG A 98 -6.96 -5.30 1.25
C ARG A 98 -8.39 -5.57 0.75
N LEU A 99 -9.33 -4.72 1.14
CA LEU A 99 -10.74 -4.78 0.77
C LEU A 99 -11.14 -3.74 -0.30
N PHE A 100 -10.19 -3.10 -0.99
CA PHE A 100 -10.49 -2.13 -2.04
C PHE A 100 -11.17 -2.81 -3.25
N PRO A 101 -12.21 -2.21 -3.88
CA PRO A 101 -12.78 -0.87 -3.60
C PRO A 101 -13.85 -0.84 -2.50
N LEU A 102 -14.26 -1.99 -1.94
CA LEU A 102 -15.37 -2.08 -0.99
C LEU A 102 -15.16 -1.22 0.27
N SER A 103 -13.95 -1.21 0.83
CA SER A 103 -13.62 -0.39 2.01
C SER A 103 -13.74 1.11 1.74
N MET A 104 -13.29 1.57 0.57
CA MET A 104 -13.41 2.98 0.16
C MET A 104 -14.86 3.37 -0.10
N ASN A 105 -15.62 2.53 -0.80
CA ASN A 105 -17.04 2.78 -1.06
C ASN A 105 -17.86 2.81 0.25
N LYS A 106 -17.52 1.96 1.23
CA LYS A 106 -18.09 2.01 2.58
C LYS A 106 -17.76 3.33 3.28
N PHE A 107 -16.53 3.81 3.14
CA PHE A 107 -16.13 5.11 3.68
C PHE A 107 -16.93 6.26 3.06
N PHE A 108 -17.09 6.31 1.73
CA PHE A 108 -17.89 7.34 1.05
C PHE A 108 -19.36 7.34 1.48
N ALA A 109 -19.98 6.16 1.58
CA ALA A 109 -21.35 6.03 2.06
C ALA A 109 -21.55 6.52 3.50
N ALA A 110 -20.52 6.40 4.35
CA ALA A 110 -20.57 6.85 5.74
C ALA A 110 -20.30 8.35 5.94
N HIS A 111 -19.86 9.08 4.90
CA HIS A 111 -19.45 10.49 4.97
C HIS A 111 -20.23 11.38 3.98
N ASP A 112 -21.54 11.14 3.87
CA ASP A 112 -22.48 11.95 3.07
C ASP A 112 -22.03 12.18 1.62
N SER A 113 -21.26 11.24 1.07
CA SER A 113 -20.78 11.28 -0.32
C SER A 113 -21.30 10.07 -1.12
N PRO A 114 -22.61 9.77 -1.11
CA PRO A 114 -23.16 8.56 -1.73
C PRO A 114 -23.01 8.53 -3.25
N ASP A 115 -22.85 9.69 -3.87
CA ASP A 115 -22.60 9.82 -5.32
C ASP A 115 -21.18 9.39 -5.70
N LEU A 116 -20.26 9.28 -4.72
CA LEU A 116 -18.94 8.72 -4.92
C LEU A 116 -19.00 7.21 -4.75
N HIS A 117 -18.87 6.51 -5.88
CA HIS A 117 -18.76 5.06 -5.91
C HIS A 117 -17.68 4.67 -6.92
N ILE A 118 -16.71 3.88 -6.47
CA ILE A 118 -15.65 3.35 -7.34
C ILE A 118 -16.13 2.02 -7.89
N ALA A 119 -16.44 2.00 -9.19
CA ALA A 119 -16.71 0.76 -9.89
C ALA A 119 -15.39 0.01 -10.16
N THR A 120 -15.45 -1.32 -10.14
CA THR A 120 -14.25 -2.18 -10.31
C THR A 120 -13.53 -1.95 -11.63
N ASP A 121 -14.27 -1.69 -12.70
CA ASP A 121 -13.77 -1.43 -14.05
C ASP A 121 -13.20 -0.01 -14.24
N GLU A 122 -13.40 0.88 -13.27
CA GLU A 122 -12.80 2.23 -13.24
C GLU A 122 -11.47 2.27 -12.48
N ILE A 123 -11.04 1.16 -11.88
CA ILE A 123 -9.81 1.10 -11.09
C ILE A 123 -8.60 1.04 -12.02
N SER A 124 -7.86 2.15 -12.10
CA SER A 124 -6.53 2.15 -12.69
C SER A 124 -5.51 1.59 -11.69
N HIS A 125 -4.78 0.55 -12.08
CA HIS A 125 -3.74 -0.07 -11.25
C HIS A 125 -2.46 -0.36 -12.07
N VAL A 126 -1.40 -0.74 -11.36
CA VAL A 126 -0.14 -1.16 -12.00
C VAL A 126 -0.35 -2.48 -12.73
N ALA A 127 0.19 -2.60 -13.94
CA ALA A 127 0.07 -3.80 -14.77
C ALA A 127 1.44 -4.35 -15.16
N GLY A 128 1.49 -5.65 -15.43
CA GLY A 128 2.70 -6.39 -15.77
C GLY A 128 3.39 -7.00 -14.55
N CYS A 129 4.08 -8.11 -14.79
CA CYS A 129 4.58 -9.00 -13.76
C CYS A 129 3.45 -9.42 -12.80
N ASP A 130 2.30 -9.82 -13.35
CA ASP A 130 1.07 -10.06 -12.58
C ASP A 130 1.11 -11.40 -11.82
N GLU A 131 2.00 -12.31 -12.23
CA GLU A 131 2.19 -13.62 -11.60
C GLU A 131 3.16 -13.59 -10.41
N VAL A 132 3.84 -12.48 -10.16
CA VAL A 132 4.77 -12.31 -9.03
C VAL A 132 4.15 -11.41 -7.97
N TRP A 133 4.18 -11.85 -6.72
CA TRP A 133 3.41 -11.24 -5.63
C TRP A 133 4.10 -11.35 -4.28
N ALA A 134 3.50 -10.75 -3.24
CA ALA A 134 4.12 -10.61 -1.92
C ALA A 134 4.52 -11.94 -1.25
N ALA A 135 3.85 -13.05 -1.58
CA ALA A 135 4.15 -14.36 -1.01
C ALA A 135 5.53 -14.90 -1.44
N GLU A 136 5.98 -14.54 -2.64
CA GLU A 136 7.20 -15.04 -3.27
C GLU A 136 8.47 -14.34 -2.77
N LEU A 137 8.30 -13.28 -1.96
CA LEU A 137 9.42 -12.66 -1.28
C LEU A 137 10.05 -13.66 -0.30
N ASP A 138 11.38 -13.77 -0.35
CA ASP A 138 12.10 -14.60 0.61
C ASP A 138 12.19 -13.95 1.99
N GLU A 139 12.68 -14.70 2.98
CA GLU A 139 12.74 -14.22 4.37
C GLU A 139 13.69 -13.05 4.55
N GLU A 140 14.73 -12.91 3.72
CA GLU A 140 15.61 -11.75 3.77
C GLU A 140 14.85 -10.49 3.33
N ALA A 141 14.15 -10.56 2.19
CA ALA A 141 13.31 -9.45 1.72
C ALA A 141 12.24 -9.08 2.76
N LYS A 142 11.49 -10.06 3.27
CA LYS A 142 10.47 -9.83 4.30
C LYS A 142 11.06 -9.22 5.57
N SER A 143 12.25 -9.66 5.99
CA SER A 143 12.95 -9.09 7.15
C SER A 143 13.30 -7.62 6.95
N LEU A 144 13.85 -7.26 5.79
CA LEU A 144 14.16 -5.87 5.44
C LEU A 144 12.91 -4.98 5.43
N VAL A 145 11.81 -5.49 4.85
CA VAL A 145 10.52 -4.77 4.84
C VAL A 145 9.99 -4.56 6.25
N ARG A 146 10.01 -5.59 7.10
CA ARG A 146 9.61 -5.47 8.52
C ARG A 146 10.46 -4.46 9.27
N GLN A 147 11.77 -4.44 9.05
CA GLN A 147 12.67 -3.46 9.67
C GLN A 147 12.28 -2.03 9.33
N VAL A 148 11.93 -1.75 8.08
CA VAL A 148 11.58 -0.39 7.62
C VAL A 148 10.16 0.00 8.00
N TYR A 149 9.20 -0.93 7.87
CA TYR A 149 7.76 -0.65 7.94
C TYR A 149 7.06 -1.24 9.17
N GLN A 150 7.79 -1.55 10.26
CA GLN A 150 7.20 -2.09 11.49
C GLN A 150 5.99 -1.25 11.97
N ARG A 151 6.10 0.08 11.93
CA ARG A 151 5.02 0.98 12.34
C ARG A 151 3.77 0.88 11.46
N ASP A 152 3.94 0.55 10.17
CA ASP A 152 2.80 0.33 9.28
C ASP A 152 2.08 -0.98 9.64
N TYR A 153 2.82 -2.04 9.96
CA TYR A 153 2.25 -3.30 10.44
C TYR A 153 1.48 -3.13 11.75
N ASP A 154 2.06 -2.42 12.72
CA ASP A 154 1.41 -2.15 14.00
C ASP A 154 0.13 -1.32 13.81
N LEU A 155 0.20 -0.31 12.93
CA LEU A 155 -0.95 0.52 12.57
C LEU A 155 -2.05 -0.32 11.91
N ILE A 156 -1.72 -1.14 10.90
CA ILE A 156 -2.67 -2.01 10.20
C ILE A 156 -3.32 -3.03 11.16
N CYS A 157 -2.54 -3.65 12.04
CA CYS A 157 -3.06 -4.57 13.06
C CYS A 157 -4.03 -3.86 14.01
N ARG A 158 -3.71 -2.64 14.45
CA ARG A 158 -4.57 -1.85 15.34
C ARG A 158 -5.88 -1.43 14.66
N GLU A 159 -5.82 -0.92 13.42
CA GLU A 159 -6.99 -0.38 12.74
C GLU A 159 -7.92 -1.47 12.19
N PHE A 160 -7.36 -2.61 11.74
CA PHE A 160 -8.14 -3.62 11.01
C PHE A 160 -8.07 -5.04 11.60
N GLY A 161 -7.24 -5.30 12.61
CA GLY A 161 -7.03 -6.64 13.17
C GLY A 161 -6.12 -7.54 12.34
N HIS A 162 -5.51 -7.02 11.27
CA HIS A 162 -4.60 -7.76 10.39
C HIS A 162 -3.21 -7.90 11.02
N CYS A 163 -3.10 -8.79 12.02
CA CYS A 163 -1.89 -8.93 12.82
C CYS A 163 -0.97 -10.09 12.35
N ASN A 164 -1.38 -10.86 11.33
CA ASN A 164 -0.52 -11.86 10.72
C ASN A 164 0.39 -11.22 9.66
N PHE A 165 1.56 -10.75 10.07
CA PHE A 165 2.50 -10.06 9.18
C PHE A 165 3.20 -10.98 8.15
N GLY A 166 3.05 -12.30 8.30
CA GLY A 166 3.50 -13.29 7.32
C GLY A 166 2.43 -13.67 6.30
N GLU A 167 1.21 -13.15 6.44
CA GLU A 167 0.11 -13.44 5.52
C GLU A 167 0.42 -12.90 4.12
N ALA A 168 0.43 -13.80 3.15
CA ALA A 168 0.45 -13.42 1.75
C ALA A 168 -0.88 -12.79 1.37
N THR A 169 -0.87 -11.52 0.96
CA THR A 169 -2.08 -10.81 0.52
C THR A 169 -1.93 -10.23 -0.88
N CYS A 170 -3.07 -10.10 -1.56
CA CYS A 170 -3.23 -9.42 -2.84
C CYS A 170 -4.55 -8.64 -2.82
N LEU A 171 -4.71 -7.67 -3.73
CA LEU A 171 -5.93 -6.86 -3.79
C LEU A 171 -7.03 -7.60 -4.54
N ARG A 172 -7.82 -8.38 -3.82
CA ARG A 172 -8.80 -9.29 -4.43
C ARG A 172 -9.87 -8.56 -5.23
N GLY A 173 -10.26 -7.34 -4.86
CA GLY A 173 -11.26 -6.55 -5.58
C GLY A 173 -10.70 -5.78 -6.79
N VAL A 174 -9.43 -5.97 -7.16
CA VAL A 174 -8.79 -5.28 -8.28
C VAL A 174 -8.29 -6.33 -9.30
N PRO A 175 -8.82 -6.37 -10.53
CA PRO A 175 -8.33 -7.26 -11.59
C PRO A 175 -6.81 -7.18 -11.78
N GLY A 176 -6.14 -8.28 -12.10
CA GLY A 176 -4.68 -8.31 -12.34
C GLY A 176 -3.78 -8.04 -11.12
N MET A 177 -4.34 -7.92 -9.92
CA MET A 177 -3.55 -7.70 -8.68
C MET A 177 -3.31 -8.97 -7.86
N CYS A 178 -3.95 -10.08 -8.24
CA CYS A 178 -3.71 -11.41 -7.67
C CYS A 178 -3.21 -12.36 -8.77
N PRO A 179 -2.25 -13.25 -8.48
CA PRO A 179 -1.68 -14.14 -9.49
C PRO A 179 -2.72 -15.18 -9.96
N GLU A 180 -2.90 -15.31 -11.27
CA GLU A 180 -4.01 -16.11 -11.83
C GLU A 180 -3.79 -17.62 -11.66
N HIS A 181 -2.57 -18.07 -11.39
CA HIS A 181 -2.31 -19.48 -11.10
C HIS A 181 -2.80 -19.91 -9.69
N LEU A 182 -2.97 -18.97 -8.75
CA LEU A 182 -3.47 -19.23 -7.39
C LEU A 182 -4.89 -18.73 -7.17
N PHE A 183 -5.31 -17.71 -7.91
CA PHE A 183 -6.62 -17.09 -7.78
C PHE A 183 -7.37 -17.11 -9.11
N GLN A 184 -8.69 -17.07 -9.02
CA GLN A 184 -9.58 -16.93 -10.17
C GLN A 184 -10.48 -15.73 -9.96
N TRP A 185 -10.58 -14.88 -10.98
CA TRP A 185 -11.52 -13.77 -10.97
C TRP A 185 -12.96 -14.29 -11.02
N HIS A 186 -13.80 -13.83 -10.10
CA HIS A 186 -15.21 -14.21 -10.04
C HIS A 186 -16.08 -13.01 -10.43
N GLU A 187 -16.65 -13.05 -11.64
CA GLU A 187 -17.36 -11.91 -12.24
C GLU A 187 -18.55 -11.42 -11.41
N GLU A 188 -19.33 -12.34 -10.84
CA GLU A 188 -20.50 -11.98 -10.03
C GLU A 188 -20.11 -11.29 -8.72
N ALA A 189 -19.02 -11.73 -8.09
CA ALA A 189 -18.55 -11.18 -6.83
C ALA A 189 -17.62 -9.98 -7.02
N LYS A 190 -17.21 -9.71 -8.26
CA LYS A 190 -16.20 -8.70 -8.64
C LYS A 190 -14.95 -8.77 -7.76
N MET A 191 -14.47 -9.99 -7.54
CA MET A 191 -13.26 -10.24 -6.77
C MET A 191 -12.59 -11.57 -7.13
N TYR A 192 -11.28 -11.64 -6.87
CA TYR A 192 -10.51 -12.88 -6.91
C TYR A 192 -10.90 -13.82 -5.76
N MET A 193 -11.03 -15.10 -6.07
CA MET A 193 -11.20 -16.20 -5.11
C MET A 193 -10.00 -17.16 -5.23
N PRO A 194 -9.51 -17.76 -4.13
CA PRO A 194 -8.50 -18.82 -4.22
C PRO A 194 -8.99 -19.95 -5.13
N ARG A 195 -8.10 -20.52 -5.94
CA ARG A 195 -8.41 -21.72 -6.72
C ARG A 195 -8.45 -22.93 -5.77
N GLY A 196 -9.46 -23.78 -5.94
CA GLY A 196 -9.58 -25.03 -5.18
C GLY A 196 -10.08 -24.88 -3.74
N SER A 197 -10.67 -23.71 -3.39
CA SER A 197 -11.43 -23.52 -2.15
C SER A 197 -12.85 -24.05 -2.24
#